data_AF-A0A497NXR6-F1
#
_entry.id   AF-A0A497NXR6-F1
#
_cell.length_a   1.000
_cell.length_b   1.000
_cell.length_c   1.000
_cell.angle_alpha   90.00
_cell.angle_beta   90.00
_cell.angle_gamma   90.00
#
_symmetry.space_group_name_H-M   'P 1'
#
loop_
_entity.id
_entity.type
_entity.pdbx_description
1 polymer ?
#
loop_
_entity_poly.entity_id
_entity_poly.type
_entity_poly.pdbx_seq_one_letter_code
_entity_poly.pdbx_strand_id
1 'polypeptide(L)' 'MPRKRGVKKRNIVLRIDTYERLQKYLIELIQRRGDPRITFNEAISALLDEHEKWKEERKDEIDDERYGDKKS' A
#
# COMPACT_ATOMS: atom_id res chain seq x y z
N MET A 1 25.23 11.04 13.63
CA MET A 1 24.08 10.13 13.41
C MET A 1 24.63 8.78 12.96
N PRO A 2 24.24 7.64 13.55
CA PRO A 2 24.75 6.35 13.09
C PRO A 2 24.20 6.10 11.68
N ARG A 3 25.11 5.99 10.71
CA ARG A 3 24.80 5.65 9.31
C ARG A 3 24.09 4.29 9.32
N LYS A 4 22.80 4.25 8.98
CA LYS A 4 22.01 3.01 8.81
C LYS A 4 22.68 2.15 7.73
N ARG A 5 23.56 1.23 8.12
CA ARG A 5 24.10 0.22 7.21
C ARG A 5 22.98 -0.74 6.81
N GLY A 6 22.63 -0.77 5.52
CA GLY A 6 22.20 -1.98 4.79
C GLY A 6 21.08 -2.86 5.37
N VAL A 7 20.18 -2.38 6.22
CA VAL A 7 19.09 -3.21 6.74
C VAL A 7 18.07 -3.46 5.62
N LYS A 8 18.07 -4.66 5.04
CA LYS A 8 17.16 -5.06 3.95
C LYS A 8 15.77 -5.49 4.44
N LYS A 9 15.66 -6.00 5.68
CA LYS A 9 14.42 -6.56 6.23
C LYS A 9 14.29 -6.25 7.72
N ARG A 10 13.05 -6.16 8.19
CA ARG A 10 12.69 -6.04 9.61
C ARG A 10 11.54 -6.99 9.90
N ASN A 11 11.51 -7.55 11.09
CA ASN A 11 10.38 -8.34 11.56
C ASN A 11 9.34 -7.40 12.16
N ILE A 12 8.07 -7.68 11.89
CA ILE A 12 6.93 -7.00 12.52
C ILE A 12 6.04 -8.05 13.17
N VAL A 13 5.46 -7.69 14.32
CA VAL A 13 4.45 -8.51 14.99
C VAL A 13 3.09 -7.95 14.59
N LEU A 14 2.21 -8.84 14.14
CA LEU A 14 0.83 -8.51 13.80
C LEU A 14 -0.10 -9.07 14.88
N ARG A 15 -1.21 -8.37 15.12
CA ARG A 15 -2.34 -8.95 15.84
C ARG A 15 -2.92 -10.10 15.00
N ILE A 16 -3.48 -11.11 15.67
CA ILE A 16 -3.97 -12.33 15.01
C ILE A 16 -5.08 -12.03 13.99
N ASP A 17 -6.00 -11.12 14.34
CA ASP A 17 -7.06 -10.63 13.46
C ASP A 17 -6.53 -9.98 12.19
N THR A 18 -5.44 -9.22 12.31
CA THR A 18 -4.79 -8.53 11.20
C THR A 18 -4.08 -9.53 10.29
N TYR A 19 -3.45 -10.55 10.89
CA TYR A 19 -2.81 -11.63 10.14
C TYR A 19 -3.84 -12.45 9.34
N GLU A 20 -4.98 -12.81 9.95
CA GLU A 20 -6.05 -13.55 9.26
C GLU A 20 -6.66 -12.76 8.10
N ARG A 21 -6.86 -11.45 8.28
CA ARG A 21 -7.30 -10.56 7.19
C ARG A 21 -6.28 -10.52 6.06
N LEU A 22 -4.99 -10.46 6.39
CA LEU A 22 -3.91 -10.47 5.39
C LEU A 22 -3.84 -11.82 4.65
N GLN A 23 -4.07 -12.95 5.34
CA GLN A 23 -4.17 -14.27 4.69
C GLN A 23 -5.31 -14.34 3.68
N LYS A 24 -6.50 -13.81 4.02
CA LYS A 24 -7.64 -13.76 3.10
C LYS A 24 -7.30 -12.92 1.86
N TYR A 25 -6.72 -11.75 2.06
CA TYR A 25 -6.29 -10.89 0.96
C TYR A 25 -5.22 -11.57 0.09
N LEU A 26 -4.28 -12.32 0.67
CA LEU A 26 -3.28 -13.07 -0.08
C LEU A 26 -3.92 -14.08 -1.05
N ILE A 27 -4.94 -14.81 -0.59
CA ILE A 27 -5.69 -15.77 -1.43
C ILE A 27 -6.40 -15.04 -2.58
N GLU A 28 -7.05 -13.91 -2.30
CA GLU A 28 -7.68 -13.09 -3.33
C GLU A 28 -6.65 -12.59 -4.35
N LEU A 29 -5.47 -12.16 -3.90
CA LEU A 29 -4.42 -11.65 -4.76
C LEU A 29 -3.85 -12.75 -5.67
N ILE A 30 -3.70 -13.98 -5.14
CA ILE A 30 -3.33 -15.17 -5.92
C ILE A 30 -4.36 -15.42 -7.03
N GLN A 31 -5.65 -15.38 -6.70
CA GLN A 31 -6.71 -15.57 -7.70
C GLN A 31 -6.72 -14.47 -8.76
N ARG A 32 -6.58 -13.20 -8.35
CA ARG A 32 -6.56 -12.05 -9.26
C ARG A 32 -5.37 -12.07 -10.23
N ARG A 33 -4.19 -12.48 -9.76
CA ARG A 33 -2.95 -12.48 -10.56
C ARG A 33 -2.67 -13.83 -11.24
N GLY A 34 -3.36 -14.90 -10.84
CA GLY A 34 -3.13 -16.25 -11.35
C GLY A 34 -1.80 -16.87 -10.91
N ASP A 35 -1.12 -16.30 -9.91
CA ASP A 35 0.17 -16.78 -9.42
C ASP A 35 0.04 -17.35 -8.00
N PRO A 36 0.23 -18.67 -7.79
CA PRO A 36 0.15 -19.29 -6.47
C PRO A 36 1.36 -19.01 -5.57
N ARG A 37 2.43 -18.37 -6.06
CA ARG A 37 3.68 -18.14 -5.32
C ARG A 37 3.77 -16.78 -4.63
N ILE A 38 2.68 -16.02 -4.61
CA ILE A 38 2.65 -14.70 -3.97
C ILE A 38 2.95 -14.82 -2.48
N THR A 39 3.86 -13.97 -2.02
CA THR A 39 4.30 -13.88 -0.64
C THR A 39 3.52 -12.82 0.14
N PHE A 40 3.55 -12.91 1.47
CA PHE A 40 3.02 -11.84 2.33
C PHE A 40 3.64 -10.47 2.06
N ASN A 41 4.93 -10.43 1.67
CA ASN A 41 5.58 -9.17 1.33
C ASN A 41 4.95 -8.53 0.11
N GLU A 42 4.64 -9.32 -0.92
CA GLU A 42 3.97 -8.82 -2.13
C GLU A 42 2.52 -8.43 -1.88
N ALA A 43 1.81 -9.16 -1.01
CA ALA A 43 0.46 -8.77 -0.58
C ALA A 43 0.48 -7.44 0.19
N ILE A 44 1.42 -7.23 1.11
CA ILE A 44 1.56 -5.97 1.83
C ILE A 44 1.94 -4.84 0.88
N SER A 45 2.90 -5.06 -0.04
CA SER A 45 3.26 -4.07 -1.05
C SER A 45 2.06 -3.68 -1.91
N ALA A 46 1.26 -4.65 -2.38
CA ALA A 46 0.06 -4.36 -3.17
C ALA A 46 -0.95 -3.49 -2.42
N LEU A 47 -1.19 -3.75 -1.12
CA LEU A 47 -2.07 -2.91 -0.30
C LEU A 47 -1.54 -1.48 -0.13
N LEU A 48 -0.22 -1.33 0.02
CA LEU A 48 0.41 -0.01 0.15
C LEU A 48 0.36 0.76 -1.16
N ASP A 49 0.64 0.11 -2.29
CA ASP A 49 0.57 0.70 -3.63
C ASP A 49 -0.87 1.17 -3.95
N GLU A 50 -1.88 0.36 -3.62
CA GLU A 50 -3.29 0.73 -3.76
C GLU A 50 -3.62 2.00 -2.93
N HIS A 51 -3.17 2.06 -1.67
CA HIS A 51 -3.39 3.22 -0.82
C HIS A 51 -2.64 4.47 -1.30
N GLU A 52 -1.40 4.33 -1.79
CA GLU A 52 -0.62 5.43 -2.36
C GLU A 52 -1.28 5.98 -3.63
N LYS A 53 -1.76 5.10 -4.51
CA LYS A 53 -2.51 5.48 -5.71
C LYS A 53 -3.77 6.28 -5.37
N TRP A 54 -4.56 5.83 -4.40
CA TRP A 54 -5.77 6.54 -3.96
C TRP A 54 -5.45 7.93 -3.39
N LYS A 55 -4.29 8.07 -2.75
CA LYS A 55 -3.84 9.35 -2.20
C LYS A 55 -3.42 10.32 -3.31
N GLU A 56 -2.82 9.84 -4.39
CA GLU A 56 -2.44 10.64 -5.54
C GLU A 56 -3.66 11.13 -6.33
N GLU A 57 -4.61 10.24 -6.62
CA GLU A 57 -5.88 10.59 -7.31
C GLU A 57 -6.70 11.63 -6.53
N ARG A 58 -6.71 11.56 -5.20
CA ARG A 58 -7.37 12.56 -4.34
C ARG A 58 -6.63 13.89 -4.25
N LYS A 59 -5.36 13.94 -4.65
CA LYS A 59 -4.58 15.18 -4.63
C LYS A 59 -4.91 16.04 -5.84
N ASP A 60 -5.18 15.41 -6.98
CA ASP A 60 -5.65 16.08 -8.20
C ASP A 60 -7.02 16.77 -7.98
N GLU A 61 -7.94 16.17 -7.20
CA GLU A 61 -9.22 16.80 -6.83
C GLU A 61 -9.06 18.05 -5.93
N ILE A 62 -8.04 18.07 -5.06
CA ILE A 62 -7.80 19.20 -4.14
C ILE A 62 -7.03 20.35 -4.81
N ASP A 63 -6.23 20.04 -5.83
CA ASP A 63 -5.46 21.05 -6.57
C ASP A 63 -6.33 21.78 -7.63
N ASP A 64 -7.41 21.16 -8.14
CA ASP A 64 -8.38 21.81 -9.06
C ASP A 64 -9.25 22.88 -8.35
N GLU A 65 -9.66 22.65 -7.09
CA GLU A 65 -10.37 23.67 -6.28
C GLU A 65 -9.49 24.89 -5.92
N ARG A 66 -8.16 24.75 -5.92
CA ARG A 66 -7.24 25.84 -5.56
C ARG A 66 -6.98 26.86 -6.67
N TYR A 67 -7.33 26.54 -7.92
CA TYR A 67 -7.14 27.44 -9.07
C TYR A 67 -8.44 28.06 -9.61
N GLY A 68 -9.59 27.71 -9.04
CA GLY A 68 -10.91 28.25 -9.44
C GLY A 68 -11.21 29.70 -8.98
N ASP A 69 -10.48 30.23 -7.98
CA ASP A 69 -10.82 31.51 -7.34
C ASP A 69 -10.08 32.74 -7.91
N LYS A 70 -9.50 32.64 -9.11
CA LYS A 70 -8.84 33.78 -9.80
C LYS A 70 -9.38 33.99 -11.21
N LYS A 71 -10.69 34.20 -11.32
CA LYS A 71 -11.26 35.00 -12.41
C LYS A 71 -12.36 35.93 -11.87
N SER A 72 -11.97 37.16 -11.55
CA SER A 72 -12.81 38.35 -11.55
C SER A 72 -11.96 39.52 -12.03
#